data_AF-A0AAV2MZ56-F1
#
_entry.id   AF-A0AAV2MZ56-F1
#
_cell.length_a   1.000
_cell.length_b   1.000
_cell.length_c   1.000
_cell.angle_alpha   90.00
_cell.angle_beta   90.00
_cell.angle_gamma   90.00
#
_symmetry.space_group_name_H-M   'P 1'
#
loop_
_entity.id
_entity.type
_entity.pdbx_description
1 polymer ?
#
loop_
_entity_poly.entity_id
_entity_poly.type
_entity_poly.pdbx_seq_one_letter_code
_entity_poly.pdbx_strand_id
1 'polypeptide(L)' 'MADLNGNEKVKYVTPESVGREDETGFVPGSWRADMQTVTGIADITRLGNNSSTRQAVEIREKFLHYFNNDGAVNWQYLYV' A
#
# COMPACT_ATOMS: atom_id res chain seq x y z
N MET A 1 -3.89 -1.95 25.86
CA MET A 1 -2.60 -1.81 25.15
C MET A 1 -1.74 -0.88 25.98
N ALA A 2 -0.59 -1.33 26.48
CA ALA A 2 0.33 -0.46 27.21
C ALA A 2 1.07 0.41 26.17
N ASP A 3 1.13 1.72 26.40
CA ASP A 3 1.94 2.60 25.57
C ASP A 3 3.43 2.29 25.79
N LEU A 4 4.24 2.46 24.74
CA LEU A 4 5.69 2.29 24.78
C LEU A 4 6.41 3.62 25.09
N ASN A 5 5.69 4.65 25.56
CA ASN A 5 6.22 6.00 25.70
C ASN A 5 7.19 6.18 26.88
N GLY A 6 7.31 5.18 27.76
CA GLY A 6 8.24 5.21 28.89
C GLY A 6 9.67 4.74 28.59
N ASN A 7 9.97 4.31 27.36
CA ASN A 7 11.25 3.71 27.03
C ASN A 7 11.99 4.54 25.98
N GLU A 8 12.78 5.50 26.47
CA GLU A 8 13.54 6.51 25.71
C GLU A 8 14.55 5.92 24.68
N LYS A 9 14.63 4.59 24.55
CA LYS A 9 15.53 3.85 23.67
C LYS A 9 14.84 2.80 22.80
N VAL A 10 13.56 2.94 22.49
CA VAL A 10 12.98 2.12 21.42
C VAL A 10 13.52 2.61 20.07
N LYS A 11 14.58 1.96 19.60
CA LYS A 11 15.09 2.17 18.25
C LYS A 11 14.23 1.36 17.29
N TYR A 12 13.28 2.03 16.64
CA TYR A 12 12.41 1.44 15.61
C TYR A 12 13.16 1.13 14.30
N VAL A 13 14.40 1.62 14.16
CA VAL A 13 15.22 1.56 12.95
C VAL A 13 16.54 0.89 13.30
N THR A 14 16.78 -0.29 12.74
CA THR A 14 18.08 -0.98 12.86
C THR A 14 19.05 -0.42 11.80
N PRO A 15 20.38 -0.45 12.00
CA PRO A 15 21.34 0.02 11.01
C PRO A 15 21.22 -0.68 9.63
N GLU A 16 20.66 -1.89 9.63
CA GLU A 16 20.39 -2.65 8.41
C GLU A 16 19.08 -2.26 7.73
N SER A 17 18.17 -1.54 8.40
CA SER A 17 16.86 -1.20 7.84
C SER A 17 16.89 -0.10 6.79
N VAL A 18 17.99 0.65 6.67
CA VAL A 18 18.18 1.73 5.68
C VAL A 18 19.49 1.52 4.92
N GLY A 19 19.61 2.12 3.73
CA GLY A 19 20.86 2.11 2.99
C GLY A 19 21.92 2.95 3.71
N ARG A 20 23.17 2.46 3.71
CA ARG A 20 24.32 3.16 4.30
C ARG A 20 25.53 3.10 3.37
N GLU A 21 26.51 3.95 3.60
CA GLU A 21 27.83 3.85 3.00
C GLU A 21 28.82 3.29 4.04
N ASP A 22 29.67 2.37 3.62
CA ASP A 22 30.80 1.86 4.39
C ASP A 22 32.12 2.10 3.62
N GLU A 23 33.24 1.65 4.20
CA GLU A 23 34.58 1.79 3.60
C GLU A 23 34.71 1.08 2.24
N THR A 24 33.82 0.13 1.93
CA THR A 24 33.81 -0.65 0.70
C THR A 24 32.77 -0.17 -0.32
N GLY A 25 31.86 0.72 0.08
CA GLY A 25 30.88 1.37 -0.79
C GLY A 25 29.46 1.34 -0.23
N PHE A 26 28.48 1.33 -1.13
CA PHE A 26 27.06 1.38 -0.76
C PHE A 26 26.55 0.01 -0.26
N VAL A 27 26.02 -0.01 0.95
CA VAL A 27 25.33 -1.16 1.55
C VAL A 27 23.82 -0.93 1.51
N PRO A 28 23.05 -1.77 0.79
CA PRO A 28 21.61 -1.64 0.69
C PRO A 28 20.89 -2.05 1.98
N GLY A 29 19.87 -1.29 2.38
CA GLY A 29 19.02 -1.64 3.51
C GLY A 29 18.10 -2.83 3.25
N SER A 30 17.73 -3.54 4.31
CA SER A 30 16.93 -4.77 4.32
C SER A 30 15.55 -4.61 3.70
N TRP A 31 14.96 -3.41 3.74
CA TRP A 31 13.66 -3.12 3.10
C TRP A 31 13.66 -3.41 1.59
N ARG A 32 14.83 -3.39 0.95
CA ARG A 32 14.96 -3.75 -0.48
C ARG A 32 14.82 -5.25 -0.71
N ALA A 33 15.15 -6.08 0.28
CA ALA A 33 14.88 -7.51 0.26
C ALA A 33 13.39 -7.80 0.52
N ASP A 34 12.71 -6.95 1.30
CA ASP A 34 11.26 -7.08 1.53
C ASP A 34 10.46 -7.00 0.23
N MET A 35 10.93 -6.25 -0.78
CA MET A 35 10.33 -6.23 -2.13
C MET A 35 10.48 -7.54 -2.91
N GLN A 36 11.41 -8.41 -2.52
CA GLN A 36 11.62 -9.72 -3.16
C GLN A 36 10.85 -10.83 -2.45
N THR A 37 10.54 -10.65 -1.16
CA THR A 37 9.66 -11.51 -0.38
C THR A 37 8.21 -11.01 -0.45
N VAL A 38 7.24 -11.89 -0.16
CA VAL A 38 5.78 -11.74 -0.35
C VAL A 38 5.14 -10.48 0.30
N THR A 39 5.91 -9.69 1.04
CA THR A 39 5.45 -8.56 1.87
C THR A 39 5.72 -7.17 1.29
N GLY A 40 6.54 -7.03 0.24
CA GLY A 40 6.84 -5.72 -0.36
C GLY A 40 5.92 -5.36 -1.52
N ILE A 41 5.71 -4.06 -1.73
CA ILE A 41 4.98 -3.53 -2.89
C ILE A 41 5.85 -3.77 -4.13
N ALA A 42 5.51 -4.78 -4.92
CA ALA A 42 6.22 -5.08 -6.17
C ALA A 42 5.72 -4.19 -7.32
N ASP A 43 6.58 -3.95 -8.30
CA ASP A 43 6.19 -3.32 -9.56
C ASP A 43 5.04 -4.12 -10.20
N ILE A 44 3.98 -3.40 -10.59
CA ILE A 44 2.85 -4.01 -11.30
C ILE A 44 3.37 -4.46 -12.66
N THR A 45 3.70 -5.74 -12.77
CA THR A 45 3.92 -6.37 -14.06
C THR A 45 2.60 -6.36 -14.83
N ARG A 46 2.68 -6.29 -16.17
CA ARG A 46 1.49 -6.27 -17.04
C ARG A 46 0.74 -7.61 -16.90
N LEU A 47 -0.20 -7.65 -15.95
CA LEU A 47 -1.04 -8.80 -15.63
C LEU A 47 -2.09 -9.00 -16.74
N GLY A 48 -1.68 -9.68 -17.81
CA GLY A 48 -2.57 -10.20 -18.84
C GLY A 48 -3.44 -9.15 -19.56
N ASN A 49 -4.45 -9.64 -20.25
CA ASN A 49 -5.51 -8.81 -20.81
C ASN A 49 -6.26 -8.12 -19.65
N ASN A 50 -6.38 -6.80 -19.72
CA ASN A 50 -7.18 -5.99 -18.77
C ASN A 50 -8.70 -6.31 -18.82
N SER A 51 -9.08 -7.49 -19.30
CA SER A 51 -10.45 -8.00 -19.22
C SER A 51 -10.73 -8.39 -17.78
N SER A 52 -11.44 -7.52 -17.08
CA SER A 52 -12.09 -7.87 -15.82
C SER A 52 -12.93 -9.13 -15.99
N THR A 53 -12.89 -10.05 -15.02
CA THR A 53 -13.82 -11.18 -14.99
C THR A 53 -15.26 -10.66 -14.99
N ARG A 54 -16.22 -11.42 -15.54
CA ARG A 54 -17.65 -11.02 -15.51
C ARG A 54 -18.12 -10.67 -14.09
N GLN A 55 -17.68 -11.44 -13.10
CA GLN A 55 -17.98 -11.16 -11.69
C GLN A 55 -17.44 -9.81 -11.22
N ALA A 56 -16.22 -9.42 -11.62
CA ALA A 56 -15.66 -8.12 -11.27
C ALA A 56 -16.45 -6.97 -11.93
N VAL A 57 -16.92 -7.16 -13.16
CA VAL A 57 -17.82 -6.20 -13.83
C VAL A 57 -19.15 -6.08 -13.07
N GLU A 58 -19.78 -7.21 -12.75
CA GLU A 58 -21.06 -7.23 -12.03
C GLU A 58 -20.97 -6.53 -10.66
N ILE A 59 -19.88 -6.77 -9.92
CA ILE A 59 -19.62 -6.09 -8.64
C ILE A 59 -19.42 -4.59 -8.85
N ARG A 60 -18.62 -4.19 -9.85
CA ARG A 60 -18.37 -2.79 -10.18
C ARG A 60 -19.68 -2.06 -10.51
N GLU A 61 -20.51 -2.62 -11.37
CA GLU A 61 -21.79 -2.01 -11.76
C GLU A 61 -22.76 -1.89 -10.58
N LYS A 62 -22.82 -2.92 -9.72
CA LYS A 62 -23.66 -2.87 -8.51
C LYS A 62 -23.27 -1.72 -7.59
N PHE A 63 -21.99 -1.56 -7.29
CA PHE A 63 -21.53 -0.48 -6.41
C PHE A 63 -21.61 0.89 -7.08
N LEU A 64 -21.32 0.98 -8.38
CA LEU A 64 -21.48 2.21 -9.15
C LEU A 64 -22.93 2.72 -9.08
N HIS A 65 -23.90 1.82 -9.27
CA HIS A 65 -25.31 2.19 -9.17
C HIS A 65 -25.69 2.65 -7.77
N TYR A 66 -25.27 1.91 -6.74
CA TYR A 66 -25.55 2.27 -5.35
C TYR A 66 -25.00 3.65 -4.99
N PHE A 67 -23.71 3.91 -5.21
CA PHE A 67 -23.09 5.18 -4.80
C PHE A 67 -23.57 6.41 -5.58
N ASN A 68 -24.06 6.21 -6.81
CA ASN A 68 -24.58 7.31 -7.63
C ASN A 68 -26.07 7.57 -7.44
N ASN A 69 -26.82 6.67 -6.78
CA ASN A 69 -28.27 6.81 -6.60
C ASN A 69 -28.67 6.66 -5.12
N ASP A 70 -28.61 5.43 -4.59
CA ASP A 70 -29.17 5.10 -3.27
C ASP A 70 -28.28 5.55 -2.09
N GLY A 71 -26.97 5.45 -2.27
CA GLY A 71 -25.93 5.80 -1.30
C GLY A 71 -25.31 7.16 -1.55
N ALA A 72 -25.92 7.98 -2.42
CA ALA A 72 -25.42 9.31 -2.73
C ALA A 72 -25.55 10.22 -1.51
N VAL A 73 -24.50 10.96 -1.20
CA VAL A 73 -24.40 11.83 -0.03
C VAL A 73 -24.36 13.29 -0.47
N ASN A 74 -25.01 14.16 0.29
CA ASN A 74 -25.26 15.56 -0.11
C ASN A 74 -24.01 16.32 -0.58
N TRP A 75 -22.84 16.03 -0.01
CA TRP A 75 -21.61 16.73 -0.40
C TRP A 75 -21.12 16.41 -1.82
N GLN A 76 -21.55 15.30 -2.43
CA GLN A 76 -21.19 14.93 -3.80
C GLN A 76 -21.75 15.91 -4.85
N TYR A 77 -22.78 16.66 -4.51
CA TYR A 77 -23.41 17.64 -5.42
C TYR A 77 -22.91 19.07 -5.21
N LEU A 78 -22.04 19.31 -4.22
CA LEU A 78 -21.60 20.66 -3.86
C LEU A 78 -20.54 21.26 -4.80
N TYR A 79 -20.00 20.47 -5.74
CA TYR A 79 -18.91 20.87 -6.64
C TYR A 79 -19.16 20.51 -8.11
N VAL A 80 -20.43 20.39 -8.53
CA VAL A 80 -20.80 20.19 -9.94
C VAL A 80 -20.75 21.52 -10.69
#